data_AF-A0A4Q3RP28-F1
#
_entry.id   AF-A0A4Q3RP28-F1
#
_cell.length_a   1.000
_cell.length_b   1.000
_cell.length_c   1.000
_cell.angle_alpha   90.00
_cell.angle_beta   90.00
_cell.angle_gamma   90.00
#
_symmetry.space_group_name_H-M   'P 1'
#
loop_
_entity.id
_entity.type
_entity.pdbx_description
1 polymer ?
#
loop_
_entity_poly.entity_id
_entity_poly.type
_entity_poly.pdbx_seq_one_letter_code
_entity_poly.pdbx_strand_id
1 'polypeptide(L)'
;MEMNSPIEEVTDIRQYDQLSKASLFSAKSLRFAIFSTAIYFVLSYFLIGFKADQIVLAGLFNGLYFASHTTRRFILAFSIFIVYWIVFDYMKAFPNFRYNDVHVQDLYQLEK
;
A
#
# COMPACT_ATOMS: atom_id res chain seq x y z
N MET A 1 -25.56 5.14 48.76
CA MET A 1 -25.32 6.23 47.80
C MET A 1 -23.82 6.27 47.60
N GLU A 2 -23.30 5.44 46.70
CA GLU A 2 -21.87 5.41 46.38
C GLU A 2 -21.58 6.69 45.61
N MET A 3 -20.89 7.62 46.28
CA MET A 3 -20.38 8.84 45.66
C MET A 3 -19.19 8.42 44.82
N ASN A 4 -19.40 8.32 43.51
CA ASN A 4 -18.32 7.99 42.59
C ASN A 4 -17.17 8.96 42.77
N SER A 5 -15.97 8.42 42.99
CA SER A 5 -14.82 9.23 43.36
C SER A 5 -14.44 10.17 42.21
N PRO A 6 -13.94 11.40 42.49
CA PRO A 6 -13.53 12.37 41.46
C PRO A 6 -12.52 11.84 40.44
N ILE A 7 -11.84 10.73 40.76
CA ILE A 7 -10.80 10.13 39.92
C ILE A 7 -11.42 9.37 38.73
N GLU A 8 -12.59 8.73 38.92
CA GLU A 8 -13.29 8.02 37.83
C GLU A 8 -13.83 8.98 36.77
N GLU A 9 -14.37 10.12 37.20
CA GLU A 9 -14.87 11.15 36.31
C GLU A 9 -13.73 11.69 35.43
N VAL A 10 -12.56 12.02 36.02
CA VAL A 10 -11.39 12.53 35.29
C VAL A 10 -10.82 11.51 34.29
N THR A 11 -10.82 10.21 34.63
CA THR A 11 -10.38 9.17 33.69
C THR A 11 -11.30 9.04 32.48
N ASP A 12 -12.61 9.20 32.69
CA ASP A 12 -13.62 9.11 31.63
C ASP A 12 -13.48 10.28 30.62
N ILE A 13 -13.30 11.52 31.11
CA ILE A 13 -13.11 12.70 30.23
C ILE A 13 -11.82 12.59 29.40
N ARG A 14 -10.74 12.07 29.99
CA ARG A 14 -9.49 11.81 29.25
C ARG A 14 -9.66 10.72 28.19
N GLN A 15 -10.47 9.71 28.47
CA GLN A 15 -10.77 8.65 27.53
C GLN A 15 -11.63 9.16 26.36
N TYR A 16 -12.65 9.99 26.60
CA TYR A 16 -13.43 10.64 25.55
C TYR A 16 -12.59 11.57 24.67
N ASP A 17 -11.68 12.35 25.26
CA ASP A 17 -10.77 13.22 24.51
C ASP A 17 -9.80 12.40 23.63
N GLN A 18 -9.36 11.23 24.11
CA GLN A 18 -8.54 10.31 23.32
C GLN A 18 -9.31 9.64 22.17
N LEU A 19 -10.58 9.30 22.36
CA LEU A 19 -11.44 8.76 21.30
C LEU A 19 -11.72 9.79 20.20
N SER A 20 -11.87 11.07 20.57
CA SER A 20 -12.06 12.20 19.66
C SER A 20 -10.82 12.48 18.79
N LYS A 21 -9.62 12.25 19.33
CA LYS A 21 -8.35 12.59 18.67
C LYS A 21 -7.92 11.65 17.54
N ALA A 22 -8.64 10.55 17.32
CA ALA A 22 -8.39 9.61 16.22
C ALA A 22 -8.84 10.21 14.87
N SER A 23 -8.22 11.31 14.45
CA SER A 23 -8.44 11.91 13.14
C SER A 23 -7.97 10.94 12.05
N LEU A 24 -8.86 10.67 11.10
CA LEU A 24 -8.54 9.94 9.88
C LEU A 24 -7.41 10.66 9.11
N PHE A 25 -7.38 11.99 9.13
CA PHE A 25 -6.43 12.79 8.39
C PHE A 25 -5.37 13.36 9.33
N SER A 26 -4.37 12.53 9.66
CA SER A 26 -3.18 13.03 10.35
C SER A 26 -2.21 13.63 9.33
N ALA A 27 -1.70 14.83 9.59
CA ALA A 27 -0.70 15.49 8.74
C ALA A 27 0.57 14.64 8.54
N LYS A 28 0.88 13.75 9.49
CA LYS A 28 1.97 12.77 9.34
C LYS A 28 1.60 11.68 8.33
N SER A 29 0.39 11.12 8.43
CA SER A 29 -0.11 10.07 7.52
C SER A 29 -0.28 10.57 6.09
N LEU A 30 -0.72 11.82 5.91
CA LEU A 30 -0.87 12.43 4.59
C LEU A 30 0.50 12.62 3.91
N ARG A 31 1.48 13.18 4.61
CA ARG A 31 2.84 13.33 4.09
C ARG A 31 3.45 11.99 3.71
N PHE A 32 3.26 10.98 4.56
CA PHE A 32 3.74 9.62 4.28
C PHE A 32 3.09 9.03 3.04
N ALA A 33 1.76 9.14 2.89
CA ALA A 33 1.03 8.61 1.74
C ALA A 33 1.39 9.30 0.42
N ILE A 34 1.57 10.62 0.45
CA ILE A 34 2.02 11.38 -0.73
C ILE A 34 3.44 10.96 -1.11
N PHE A 35 4.34 10.87 -0.13
CA PHE A 35 5.72 10.48 -0.36
C PHE A 35 5.83 9.05 -0.92
N SER A 36 5.11 8.08 -0.35
CA SER A 36 5.11 6.70 -0.84
C SER A 36 4.53 6.58 -2.25
N THR A 37 3.45 7.31 -2.55
CA THR A 37 2.83 7.34 -3.88
C THR A 37 3.76 7.98 -4.91
N ALA A 38 4.44 9.08 -4.56
CA ALA A 38 5.40 9.74 -5.43
C ALA A 38 6.59 8.82 -5.77
N ILE A 39 7.18 8.16 -4.78
CA ILE A 39 8.25 7.18 -5.00
C ILE A 39 7.78 6.06 -5.92
N TYR A 40 6.58 5.52 -5.66
CA TYR A 40 6.02 4.44 -6.46
C TYR A 40 5.88 4.81 -7.93
N PHE A 41 5.35 6.00 -8.23
CA PHE A 41 5.23 6.48 -9.62
C PHE A 41 6.57 6.77 -10.28
N VAL A 42 7.52 7.37 -9.56
CA VAL A 42 8.87 7.62 -10.10
C VAL A 42 9.53 6.30 -10.47
N LEU A 43 9.56 5.33 -9.55
CA LEU A 43 10.14 4.01 -9.82
C LEU A 43 9.42 3.30 -10.98
N SER A 44 8.09 3.33 -10.99
CA SER A 44 7.28 2.72 -12.04
C SER A 44 7.58 3.30 -13.42
N TYR A 45 7.69 4.63 -13.51
CA TYR A 45 8.01 5.34 -14.74
C TYR A 45 9.37 4.90 -15.31
N PHE A 46 10.39 4.79 -14.45
CA PHE A 46 11.74 4.39 -14.88
C PHE A 46 11.87 2.90 -15.25
N LEU A 47 11.19 2.00 -14.53
CA LEU A 47 11.38 0.55 -14.72
C LEU A 47 10.51 -0.04 -15.82
N ILE A 48 9.21 0.29 -15.85
CA ILE A 48 8.23 -0.42 -16.69
C ILE A 48 7.45 0.51 -17.64
N GLY A 49 7.63 1.83 -17.48
CA GLY A 49 6.79 2.86 -18.12
C GLY A 49 5.50 3.13 -17.33
N PHE A 50 4.85 4.24 -17.65
CA PHE A 50 3.62 4.65 -16.97
C PHE A 50 2.41 3.85 -17.49
N LYS A 51 1.83 3.02 -16.63
CA LYS A 51 0.68 2.16 -16.97
C LYS A 51 -0.54 2.52 -16.13
N ALA A 52 -1.73 2.34 -16.69
CA ALA A 52 -2.99 2.60 -16.00
C ALA A 52 -3.13 1.79 -14.69
N ASP A 53 -2.61 0.56 -14.67
CA ASP A 53 -2.63 -0.33 -13.50
C ASP A 53 -2.01 0.32 -12.26
N GLN A 54 -0.94 1.12 -12.43
CA GLN A 54 -0.26 1.81 -11.34
C GLN A 54 -1.12 2.92 -10.75
N ILE A 55 -1.86 3.65 -11.60
CA ILE A 55 -2.78 4.71 -11.19
C ILE A 55 -3.94 4.10 -10.41
N VAL A 56 -4.51 3.00 -10.92
CA VAL A 56 -5.60 2.28 -10.26
C VAL A 56 -5.14 1.76 -8.90
N LEU A 57 -3.95 1.17 -8.81
CA LEU A 57 -3.40 0.65 -7.55
C LEU A 57 -3.16 1.77 -6.53
N ALA A 58 -2.53 2.86 -6.96
CA ALA A 58 -2.28 4.03 -6.09
C ALA A 58 -3.59 4.69 -5.64
N GLY A 59 -4.55 4.85 -6.54
CA GLY A 59 -5.87 5.40 -6.24
C GLY A 59 -6.65 4.52 -5.27
N LEU A 60 -6.65 3.20 -5.47
CA LEU A 60 -7.29 2.23 -4.59
C LEU A 60 -6.65 2.25 -3.19
N PHE A 61 -5.32 2.21 -3.11
CA PHE A 61 -4.62 2.25 -1.82
C PHE A 61 -4.91 3.53 -1.05
N ASN A 62 -4.75 4.70 -1.68
CA ASN A 62 -5.03 5.98 -1.03
C ASN A 62 -6.52 6.14 -0.68
N GLY A 63 -7.42 5.72 -1.57
CA GLY A 63 -8.87 5.75 -1.34
C GLY A 63 -9.26 4.94 -0.11
N LEU A 64 -8.82 3.68 -0.01
CA LEU A 64 -9.12 2.82 1.14
C LEU A 64 -8.42 3.29 2.42
N TYR A 65 -7.21 3.83 2.31
CA TYR A 65 -6.44 4.31 3.46
C TYR A 65 -7.07 5.54 4.14
N PHE A 66 -7.73 6.40 3.38
CA PHE A 66 -8.39 7.61 3.90
C PHE A 66 -9.91 7.49 4.06
N ALA A 67 -10.56 6.45 3.51
CA ALA A 67 -12.01 6.26 3.59
C ALA A 67 -12.53 6.10 5.03
N SER A 68 -11.95 5.18 5.82
CA SER A 68 -12.38 4.93 7.21
C SER A 68 -11.27 4.25 8.02
N HIS A 69 -11.41 4.22 9.35
CA HIS A 69 -10.49 3.51 10.23
C HIS A 69 -10.46 2.01 9.97
N THR A 70 -11.61 1.41 9.64
CA THR A 70 -11.74 -0.01 9.31
C THR A 70 -11.04 -0.35 8.00
N THR A 71 -11.30 0.42 6.93
CA THR A 71 -10.67 0.20 5.62
C THR A 71 -9.16 0.45 5.64
N ARG A 72 -8.69 1.38 6.48
CA ARG A 72 -7.25 1.58 6.73
C ARG A 72 -6.59 0.33 7.32
N ARG A 73 -7.19 -0.27 8.34
CA ARG A 73 -6.65 -1.50 8.94
C ARG A 73 -6.67 -2.65 7.93
N PHE A 74 -7.73 -2.74 7.14
CA PHE A 74 -7.84 -3.73 6.06
C PHE A 74 -6.74 -3.57 5.01
N ILE A 75 -6.55 -2.37 4.44
CA ILE A 75 -5.56 -2.17 3.37
C ILE A 75 -4.13 -2.34 3.87
N LEU A 76 -3.87 -2.00 5.14
CA LEU A 76 -2.57 -2.26 5.77
C LEU A 76 -2.31 -3.75 5.97
N ALA A 77 -3.31 -4.54 6.41
CA ALA A 77 -3.18 -5.99 6.49
C ALA A 77 -3.01 -6.62 5.08
N PHE A 78 -3.70 -6.07 4.08
CA PHE A 78 -3.62 -6.52 2.68
C PHE A 78 -2.36 -6.02 1.94
N SER A 79 -1.56 -5.14 2.56
CA SER A 79 -0.42 -4.49 1.91
C SER A 79 0.64 -5.46 1.40
N ILE A 80 0.80 -6.62 2.04
CA ILE A 80 1.74 -7.66 1.60
C ILE A 80 1.41 -8.13 0.18
N PHE A 81 0.13 -8.26 -0.17
CA PHE A 81 -0.31 -8.65 -1.51
C PHE A 81 -0.06 -7.54 -2.52
N ILE A 82 -0.22 -6.28 -2.12
CA ILE A 82 0.06 -5.11 -2.97
C ILE A 82 1.56 -5.05 -3.28
N VAL A 83 2.43 -5.24 -2.28
CA VAL A 83 3.88 -5.28 -2.48
C VAL A 83 4.25 -6.43 -3.41
N TYR A 84 3.71 -7.63 -3.20
CA TYR A 84 3.92 -8.77 -4.09
C TYR A 84 3.51 -8.44 -5.54
N TRP A 85 2.34 -7.84 -5.73
CA TRP A 85 1.86 -7.46 -7.05
C TRP A 85 2.80 -6.43 -7.74
N ILE A 86 3.28 -5.43 -7.00
CA ILE A 86 4.24 -4.45 -7.52
C ILE A 86 5.53 -5.13 -7.97
N VAL A 87 6.10 -6.00 -7.13
CA VAL A 87 7.33 -6.75 -7.46
C VAL A 87 7.12 -7.61 -8.69
N PHE A 88 5.99 -8.33 -8.77
CA PHE A 88 5.66 -9.15 -9.92
C PHE A 88 5.50 -8.33 -11.21
N ASP A 89 4.90 -7.14 -11.14
CA ASP A 89 4.82 -6.25 -12.30
C ASP A 89 6.21 -5.76 -12.71
N TYR A 90 7.09 -5.44 -11.75
CA TYR A 90 8.45 -4.99 -12.01
C TYR A 90 9.34 -6.07 -12.64
N MET A 91 9.06 -7.36 -12.43
CA MET A 91 9.77 -8.45 -13.13
C MET A 91 9.66 -8.35 -14.64
N LYS A 92 8.59 -7.73 -15.18
CA LYS A 92 8.43 -7.54 -16.63
C LYS A 92 9.49 -6.59 -17.22
N ALA A 93 10.14 -5.76 -16.41
CA ALA A 93 11.17 -4.82 -16.87
C ALA A 93 12.44 -5.55 -17.33
N PHE A 94 12.73 -6.68 -16.69
CA PHE A 94 13.93 -7.49 -16.91
C PHE A 94 13.54 -8.90 -17.33
N PRO A 95 13.09 -9.09 -18.58
CA PRO A 95 12.76 -10.43 -19.06
C PRO A 95 14.00 -11.33 -19.05
N ASN A 96 13.83 -12.54 -18.52
CA ASN A 96 14.92 -13.51 -18.37
C ASN A 96 15.63 -13.83 -19.69
N PHE A 97 14.90 -13.88 -20.81
CA PHE A 97 15.44 -14.16 -22.14
C PHE A 97 16.40 -13.10 -22.67
N ARG A 98 16.48 -11.91 -22.06
CA ARG A 98 17.48 -10.89 -22.41
C ARG A 98 18.83 -11.10 -21.72
N TYR A 99 18.87 -11.97 -20.72
CA TYR A 99 20.05 -12.20 -19.89
C TYR A 99 20.51 -13.67 -19.90
N ASN A 100 19.63 -14.60 -20.28
CA ASN A 100 19.92 -16.01 -20.36
C ASN A 100 19.51 -16.55 -21.73
N ASP A 101 20.39 -17.34 -22.35
CA ASP A 101 20.11 -18.02 -23.62
C ASP A 101 18.98 -19.04 -23.45
N VAL A 102 17.97 -18.94 -24.30
CA VAL A 102 16.82 -19.83 -24.30
C VAL A 102 16.98 -20.82 -25.45
N HIS A 103 17.12 -22.11 -25.14
CA HIS A 103 17.36 -23.19 -26.11
C HIS A 103 16.12 -23.57 -26.94
N VAL A 104 15.22 -22.61 -27.22
CA VAL A 104 13.97 -22.87 -27.98
C VAL A 104 14.28 -23.31 -29.41
N GLN A 105 15.35 -22.76 -29.99
CA GLN A 105 15.77 -23.05 -31.36
C GLN A 105 16.21 -24.50 -31.54
N ASP A 106 16.96 -25.06 -30.57
CA ASP A 106 17.48 -26.43 -30.66
C ASP A 106 16.35 -27.45 -30.60
N LEU A 107 15.37 -27.21 -29.72
CA LEU A 107 14.16 -28.04 -29.62
C LEU A 107 13.33 -28.00 -30.91
N TYR A 108 13.16 -26.81 -31.52
CA TYR A 108 12.43 -26.67 -32.77
C TYR A 108 13.10 -27.41 -33.93
N GLN A 109 14.44 -27.37 -34.01
CA GLN A 109 15.17 -28.10 -35.05
C GLN A 109 15.15 -29.61 -34.87
N LEU A 110 15.00 -30.11 -33.63
CA LEU A 110 14.85 -31.54 -33.35
C LEU A 110 13.48 -32.09 -33.76
N GLU A 111 12.44 -31.24 -33.78
CA GLU A 111 11.08 -31.64 -34.11
C GLU A 111 10.79 -31.64 -35.62
N LYS A 112 11.65 -30.98 -36.41
CA LYS A 112 11.51 -30.82 -37.86
C LYS A 112 12.29 -31.87 -38.65
#